data_AF-A0A7W1XUW8-F1
#
_entry.id   AF-A0A7W1XUW8-F1
#
_cell.length_a   1.000
_cell.length_b   1.000
_cell.length_c   1.000
_cell.angle_alpha   90.00
_cell.angle_beta   90.00
_cell.angle_gamma   90.00
#
_symmetry.space_group_name_H-M   'P 1'
#
loop_
_entity.id
_entity.type
_entity.pdbx_description
1 polymer ?
#
loop_
_entity_poly.entity_id
_entity_poly.type
_entity_poly.pdbx_seq_one_letter_code
_entity_poly.pdbx_strand_id
1 'polypeptide(L)'
;MKNYGEELAYWYLRLNGFFVLDNFVYHKISNERDGDADLLAIRLPNVKGKIGGRTDDWDETLFKYFGEYEIAAVLCEVKTGKNPDFNKAFKDRKLKYALNRIGFAKDDIDRMFFEQQKRYFLLKSGDKKFLKLVISEYVKKRQLHNDSKLPFLVFSLQHIEDFIYKRINRYSEKYSARHMFPSSLLQYMMYKQRENSKK
;
A
#
# COMPACT_ATOMS: atom_id res chain seq x y z
N MET A 1 0.60 9.42 -14.91
CA MET A 1 1.37 8.25 -15.37
C MET A 1 2.22 7.82 -14.20
N LYS A 2 2.09 6.57 -13.73
CA LYS A 2 2.83 6.10 -12.54
C LYS A 2 4.32 5.99 -12.86
N ASN A 3 5.19 6.33 -11.90
CA ASN A 3 6.59 5.93 -12.00
C ASN A 3 6.78 4.45 -11.62
N TYR A 4 7.97 3.91 -11.85
CA TYR A 4 8.32 2.52 -11.54
C TYR A 4 7.97 2.11 -10.09
N GLY A 5 8.34 2.95 -9.12
CA GLY A 5 8.09 2.64 -7.71
C GLY A 5 6.61 2.64 -7.36
N GLU A 6 5.84 3.59 -7.91
CA GLU A 6 4.39 3.68 -7.75
C GLU A 6 3.67 2.49 -8.38
N GLU A 7 4.16 2.01 -9.53
CA GLU A 7 3.60 0.84 -10.20
C GLU A 7 3.86 -0.44 -9.40
N LEU A 8 5.06 -0.61 -8.83
CA LEU A 8 5.35 -1.70 -7.90
C LEU A 8 4.47 -1.62 -6.65
N ALA A 9 4.36 -0.45 -6.02
CA ALA A 9 3.53 -0.24 -4.84
C ALA A 9 2.05 -0.53 -5.12
N TYR A 10 1.55 -0.13 -6.29
CA TYR A 10 0.20 -0.43 -6.75
C TYR A 10 -0.02 -1.95 -6.82
N TRP A 11 0.88 -2.68 -7.48
CA TRP A 11 0.75 -4.14 -7.60
C TRP A 11 0.94 -4.88 -6.29
N TYR A 12 1.86 -4.40 -5.45
CA TYR A 12 2.04 -4.92 -4.10
C TYR A 12 0.74 -4.89 -3.31
N LEU A 13 0.07 -3.74 -3.25
CA LEU A 13 -1.22 -3.60 -2.56
C LEU A 13 -2.32 -4.42 -3.25
N ARG A 14 -2.40 -4.41 -4.59
CA ARG A 14 -3.39 -5.21 -5.34
C ARG A 14 -3.24 -6.71 -5.11
N LEU A 15 -2.03 -7.23 -5.11
CA LEU A 15 -1.75 -8.66 -4.90
C LEU A 15 -1.95 -9.08 -3.44
N ASN A 16 -1.84 -8.12 -2.51
CA ASN A 16 -2.31 -8.26 -1.14
C ASN A 16 -3.84 -8.12 -1.01
N GLY A 17 -4.58 -7.96 -2.11
CA GLY A 17 -6.05 -7.95 -2.17
C GLY A 17 -6.70 -6.62 -1.79
N PHE A 18 -5.99 -5.51 -2.00
CA PHE A 18 -6.58 -4.17 -1.90
C PHE A 18 -7.15 -3.69 -3.24
N PHE A 19 -8.23 -2.92 -3.16
CA PHE A 19 -8.67 -2.01 -4.21
C PHE A 19 -7.87 -0.71 -4.07
N VAL A 20 -7.16 -0.34 -5.13
CA VAL A 20 -6.17 0.76 -5.07
C VAL A 20 -6.62 1.89 -5.99
N LEU A 21 -6.77 3.07 -5.42
CA LEU A 21 -6.86 4.35 -6.12
C LEU A 21 -5.45 4.93 -6.24
N ASP A 22 -5.05 5.28 -7.44
CA ASP A 22 -3.78 5.93 -7.73
C ASP A 22 -3.94 7.41 -8.09
N ASN A 23 -2.86 8.18 -7.93
CA ASN A 23 -2.85 9.63 -8.17
C ASN A 23 -3.95 10.33 -7.35
N PHE A 24 -4.01 10.05 -6.06
CA PHE A 24 -5.07 10.56 -5.20
C PHE A 24 -4.86 12.05 -4.89
N VAL A 25 -5.56 12.91 -5.64
CA VAL A 25 -5.45 14.36 -5.50
C VAL A 25 -6.29 14.87 -4.32
N TYR A 26 -5.67 15.66 -3.44
CA TYR A 26 -6.37 16.36 -2.37
C TYR A 26 -7.00 17.65 -2.92
N HIS A 27 -8.32 17.65 -3.12
CA HIS A 27 -9.03 18.87 -3.53
C HIS A 27 -9.09 19.89 -2.39
N LYS A 28 -8.94 21.17 -2.72
CA LYS A 28 -9.41 22.31 -1.90
C LYS A 28 -10.76 22.80 -2.42
N ILE A 29 -11.44 23.57 -1.58
CA ILE A 29 -12.63 24.34 -1.96
C ILE A 29 -12.24 25.49 -2.93
N SER A 30 -10.96 25.88 -2.98
CA SER A 30 -10.39 26.77 -3.99
C SER A 30 -9.63 25.99 -5.09
N ASN A 31 -9.43 26.62 -6.25
CA ASN A 31 -8.74 26.05 -7.44
C ASN A 31 -7.26 25.68 -7.24
N GLU A 32 -6.74 25.71 -6.01
CA GLU A 32 -5.35 25.40 -5.70
C GLU A 32 -5.17 23.94 -5.27
N ARG A 33 -4.27 23.21 -5.93
CA ARG A 33 -3.88 21.86 -5.53
C ARG A 33 -3.04 21.91 -4.25
N ASP A 34 -3.44 21.18 -3.21
CA ASP A 34 -2.69 21.09 -1.93
C ASP A 34 -1.72 19.88 -1.89
N GLY A 35 -1.51 19.27 -3.06
CA GLY A 35 -0.74 18.07 -3.29
C GLY A 35 -1.59 16.82 -3.54
N ASP A 36 -0.91 15.72 -3.66
CA ASP A 36 -1.40 14.37 -3.95
C ASP A 36 -0.87 13.38 -2.91
N ALA A 37 -1.48 12.21 -2.88
CA ALA A 37 -0.87 11.00 -2.36
C ALA A 37 -0.73 10.00 -3.50
N ASP A 38 0.34 9.22 -3.44
CA ASP A 38 0.67 8.30 -4.52
C ASP A 38 -0.41 7.23 -4.65
N LEU A 39 -0.81 6.60 -3.53
CA LEU A 39 -1.85 5.57 -3.51
C LEU A 39 -2.75 5.66 -2.26
N LEU A 40 -4.04 5.44 -2.47
CA LEU A 40 -5.03 5.21 -1.42
C LEU A 40 -5.72 3.87 -1.68
N ALA A 41 -5.66 2.98 -0.71
CA ALA A 41 -6.12 1.60 -0.89
C ALA A 41 -7.10 1.19 0.22
N ILE A 42 -8.10 0.41 -0.15
CA ILE A 42 -9.04 -0.23 0.77
C ILE A 42 -9.15 -1.71 0.47
N ARG A 43 -9.23 -2.49 1.53
CA ARG A 43 -9.48 -3.92 1.54
C ARG A 43 -10.70 -4.17 2.41
N LEU A 44 -11.65 -4.89 1.85
CA LEU A 44 -12.85 -5.32 2.56
C LEU A 44 -12.68 -6.74 3.10
N PRO A 45 -13.53 -7.17 4.04
CA PRO A 45 -13.56 -8.57 4.48
C PRO A 45 -13.83 -9.54 3.32
N ASN A 46 -13.45 -10.82 3.50
CA ASN A 46 -13.79 -11.94 2.60
C ASN A 46 -13.23 -11.84 1.16
N VAL A 47 -12.12 -11.14 0.97
CA VAL A 47 -11.47 -10.95 -0.35
C VAL A 47 -10.63 -12.14 -0.84
N LYS A 48 -10.85 -13.33 -0.29
CA LYS A 48 -10.17 -14.55 -0.74
C LYS A 48 -10.64 -14.94 -2.14
N GLY A 49 -9.69 -15.16 -3.06
CA GLY A 49 -9.98 -15.69 -4.39
C GLY A 49 -10.03 -17.21 -4.42
N LYS A 50 -10.69 -17.78 -5.44
CA LYS A 50 -10.66 -19.24 -5.71
C LYS A 50 -9.24 -19.72 -6.07
N ILE A 51 -8.47 -18.90 -6.80
CA ILE A 51 -7.09 -19.17 -7.21
C ILE A 51 -6.20 -17.98 -6.84
N GLY A 52 -5.50 -18.13 -5.72
CA GLY A 52 -4.71 -17.07 -5.10
C GLY A 52 -5.53 -16.04 -4.35
N GLY A 53 -4.86 -15.16 -3.60
CA GLY A 53 -5.48 -14.23 -2.66
C GLY A 53 -5.86 -14.88 -1.33
N ARG A 54 -5.31 -16.07 -1.00
CA ARG A 54 -5.51 -16.76 0.28
C ARG A 54 -4.63 -16.14 1.37
N THR A 55 -4.84 -16.49 2.64
CA THR A 55 -4.09 -15.89 3.77
C THR A 55 -2.57 -16.08 3.66
N ASP A 56 -2.13 -17.21 3.11
CA ASP A 56 -0.74 -17.57 2.86
C ASP A 56 -0.14 -16.89 1.62
N ASP A 57 -0.95 -16.13 0.88
CA ASP A 57 -0.50 -15.30 -0.24
C ASP A 57 -0.18 -13.86 0.16
N TRP A 58 -0.65 -13.45 1.33
CA TRP A 58 -0.50 -12.10 1.81
C TRP A 58 0.88 -11.89 2.42
N ASP A 59 1.33 -10.65 2.39
CA ASP A 59 2.56 -10.24 3.03
C ASP A 59 2.38 -10.28 4.55
N GLU A 60 3.01 -11.24 5.20
CA GLU A 60 2.97 -11.39 6.66
C GLU A 60 3.41 -10.13 7.40
N THR A 61 4.31 -9.34 6.83
CA THR A 61 4.81 -8.10 7.45
C THR A 61 3.72 -7.03 7.51
N LEU A 62 2.93 -6.91 6.44
CA LEU A 62 1.78 -6.01 6.38
C LEU A 62 0.62 -6.55 7.24
N PHE A 63 0.35 -7.86 7.15
CA PHE A 63 -0.77 -8.51 7.82
C PHE A 63 -0.53 -8.84 9.29
N LYS A 64 0.65 -8.54 9.84
CA LYS A 64 0.82 -8.38 11.30
C LYS A 64 -0.08 -7.29 11.88
N TYR A 65 -0.48 -6.31 11.07
CA TYR A 65 -1.29 -5.16 11.50
C TYR A 65 -2.78 -5.29 11.15
N PHE A 66 -3.11 -6.15 10.19
CA PHE A 66 -4.47 -6.36 9.69
C PHE A 66 -4.93 -7.80 9.94
N GLY A 67 -6.14 -7.95 10.44
CA GLY A 67 -6.85 -9.22 10.52
C GLY A 67 -7.49 -9.60 9.18
N GLU A 68 -7.93 -10.85 9.08
CA GLU A 68 -8.62 -11.35 7.88
C GLU A 68 -9.97 -10.67 7.63
N TYR A 69 -10.70 -10.36 8.70
CA TYR A 69 -12.10 -9.91 8.65
C TYR A 69 -12.28 -8.41 8.91
N GLU A 70 -11.19 -7.66 8.87
CA GLU A 70 -11.19 -6.22 9.13
C GLU A 70 -11.34 -5.42 7.84
N ILE A 71 -11.95 -4.24 7.93
CA ILE A 71 -11.86 -3.23 6.88
C ILE A 71 -10.49 -2.57 7.02
N ALA A 72 -9.58 -2.86 6.09
CA ALA A 72 -8.22 -2.36 6.11
C ALA A 72 -8.03 -1.28 5.05
N ALA A 73 -7.50 -0.14 5.46
CA ALA A 73 -7.18 0.96 4.57
C ALA A 73 -5.71 1.32 4.68
N VAL A 74 -5.12 1.75 3.56
CA VAL A 74 -3.72 2.17 3.49
C VAL A 74 -3.64 3.48 2.72
N LEU A 75 -3.03 4.49 3.33
CA LEU A 75 -2.53 5.65 2.61
C LEU A 75 -1.04 5.46 2.41
N CYS A 76 -0.62 5.38 1.15
CA CYS A 76 0.73 5.00 0.79
C CYS A 76 1.43 6.11 -0.01
N GLU A 77 2.65 6.39 0.42
CA GLU A 77 3.59 7.28 -0.26
C GLU A 77 4.78 6.49 -0.76
N VAL A 78 5.20 6.76 -1.99
CA VAL A 78 6.35 6.15 -2.64
C VAL A 78 7.43 7.21 -2.81
N LYS A 79 8.66 6.87 -2.41
CA LYS A 79 9.81 7.77 -2.51
C LYS A 79 11.03 7.03 -3.04
N THR A 80 11.37 7.29 -4.29
CA THR A 80 12.55 6.74 -4.98
C THR A 80 13.77 7.68 -4.91
N GLY A 81 13.64 8.87 -4.31
CA GLY A 81 14.76 9.80 -4.13
C GLY A 81 15.62 9.51 -2.90
N LYS A 82 16.90 9.91 -2.92
CA LYS A 82 17.90 9.65 -1.86
C LYS A 82 17.62 10.30 -0.50
N ASN A 83 16.84 11.38 -0.45
CA ASN A 83 16.51 12.13 0.77
C ASN A 83 15.00 12.42 0.85
N PRO A 84 14.19 11.39 1.14
CA PRO A 84 12.75 11.56 1.19
C PRO A 84 12.29 12.35 2.42
N ASP A 85 11.37 13.31 2.21
CA ASP A 85 10.62 13.98 3.29
C ASP A 85 9.28 13.28 3.49
N PHE A 86 9.10 12.65 4.64
CA PHE A 86 7.92 11.84 4.96
C PHE A 86 6.80 12.64 5.68
N ASN A 87 7.09 13.85 6.16
CA ASN A 87 6.18 14.56 7.07
C ASN A 87 5.01 15.24 6.34
N LYS A 88 5.11 15.47 5.03
CA LYS A 88 4.12 16.24 4.26
C LYS A 88 2.87 15.45 3.90
N ALA A 89 2.96 14.13 3.77
CA ALA A 89 1.87 13.29 3.29
C ALA A 89 0.82 13.00 4.37
N PHE A 90 1.26 12.83 5.62
CA PHE A 90 0.40 12.37 6.72
C PHE A 90 -0.11 13.52 7.60
N LYS A 91 -0.32 14.71 7.03
CA LYS A 91 -0.96 15.83 7.74
C LYS A 91 -2.45 15.50 8.02
N ASP A 92 -2.97 15.94 9.16
CA ASP A 92 -4.34 15.63 9.61
C ASP A 92 -5.42 15.89 8.54
N ARG A 93 -5.34 17.03 7.86
CA ARG A 93 -6.29 17.39 6.79
C ARG A 93 -6.34 16.33 5.69
N LYS A 94 -5.16 15.83 5.28
CA LYS A 94 -5.00 14.81 4.24
C LYS A 94 -5.49 13.45 4.72
N LEU A 95 -5.14 13.08 5.96
CA LEU A 95 -5.61 11.85 6.58
C LEU A 95 -7.14 11.79 6.70
N LYS A 96 -7.78 12.86 7.21
CA LYS A 96 -9.24 12.95 7.29
C LYS A 96 -9.90 12.88 5.91
N TYR A 97 -9.32 13.56 4.92
CA TYR A 97 -9.80 13.51 3.54
C TYR A 97 -9.71 12.10 2.94
N ALA A 98 -8.58 11.40 3.13
CA ALA A 98 -8.38 10.03 2.69
C ALA A 98 -9.40 9.08 3.33
N LEU A 99 -9.58 9.16 4.65
CA LEU A 99 -10.56 8.36 5.41
C LEU A 99 -12.00 8.60 4.93
N ASN A 100 -12.40 9.85 4.71
CA ASN A 100 -13.71 10.17 4.13
C ASN A 100 -13.87 9.56 2.74
N ARG A 101 -12.83 9.65 1.89
CA ARG A 101 -12.90 9.17 0.50
C ARG A 101 -13.16 7.68 0.38
N ILE A 102 -12.63 6.88 1.30
CA ILE A 102 -12.83 5.44 1.38
C ILE A 102 -14.07 5.04 2.19
N GLY A 103 -14.88 6.01 2.61
CA GLY A 103 -16.21 5.78 3.18
C GLY A 103 -16.25 5.61 4.70
N PHE A 104 -15.24 6.08 5.45
CA PHE A 104 -15.28 6.00 6.92
C PHE A 104 -16.21 7.09 7.45
N ALA A 105 -17.06 6.74 8.42
CA ALA A 105 -17.98 7.68 9.03
C ALA A 105 -17.24 8.71 9.88
N LYS A 106 -17.80 9.92 10.00
CA LYS A 106 -17.18 11.01 10.78
C LYS A 106 -16.85 10.58 12.22
N ASP A 107 -17.75 9.86 12.88
CA ASP A 107 -17.54 9.40 14.26
C ASP A 107 -16.41 8.36 14.36
N ASP A 108 -16.17 7.54 13.33
CA ASP A 108 -15.02 6.64 13.29
C ASP A 108 -13.72 7.42 13.13
N ILE A 109 -13.73 8.44 12.27
CA ILE A 109 -12.57 9.31 12.05
C ILE A 109 -12.24 10.07 13.34
N ASP A 110 -13.23 10.65 13.99
CA ASP A 110 -13.02 11.41 15.22
C ASP A 110 -12.52 10.48 16.35
N ARG A 111 -13.04 9.24 16.46
CA ARG A 111 -12.49 8.21 17.37
C ARG A 111 -11.04 7.85 17.06
N MET A 112 -10.72 7.58 15.79
CA MET A 112 -9.34 7.29 15.36
C MET A 112 -8.36 8.39 15.76
N PHE A 113 -8.75 9.66 15.65
CA PHE A 113 -7.88 10.78 15.99
C PHE A 113 -7.86 11.11 17.49
N PHE A 114 -8.93 10.81 18.22
CA PHE A 114 -9.02 11.02 19.66
C PHE A 114 -8.25 9.95 20.43
N GLU A 115 -8.47 8.68 20.10
CA GLU A 115 -7.90 7.52 20.81
C GLU A 115 -6.44 7.27 20.44
N GLN A 116 -6.04 7.57 19.19
CA GLN A 116 -4.67 7.37 18.75
C GLN A 116 -3.99 8.72 18.51
N GLN A 117 -2.98 9.00 19.32
CA GLN A 117 -2.10 10.15 19.11
C GLN A 117 -1.53 10.13 17.68
N LYS A 118 -1.34 11.30 17.06
CA LYS A 118 -0.87 11.46 15.66
C LYS A 118 0.42 10.69 15.31
N ARG A 119 1.14 10.24 16.34
CA ARG A 119 2.41 9.48 16.29
C ARG A 119 2.23 8.01 15.91
N TYR A 120 1.02 7.48 15.82
CA TYR A 120 0.81 6.10 15.40
C TYR A 120 0.70 5.98 13.87
N PHE A 121 1.38 4.97 13.33
CA PHE A 121 1.27 4.57 11.93
C PHE A 121 -0.04 3.84 11.62
N LEU A 122 -0.72 3.31 12.62
CA LEU A 122 -1.96 2.54 12.50
C LEU A 122 -3.06 3.20 13.33
N LEU A 123 -4.14 3.59 12.65
CA LEU A 123 -5.36 4.09 13.27
C LEU A 123 -6.43 2.99 13.28
N LYS A 124 -7.31 2.98 14.28
CA LYS A 124 -8.34 1.94 14.50
C LYS A 124 -9.64 2.54 15.05
N SER A 125 -10.77 2.01 14.63
CA SER A 125 -12.11 2.23 15.21
C SER A 125 -12.94 0.98 14.95
N GLY A 126 -13.24 0.20 16.00
CA GLY A 126 -13.90 -1.10 15.85
C GLY A 126 -13.11 -2.06 14.96
N ASP A 127 -13.76 -2.58 13.91
CA ASP A 127 -13.21 -3.49 12.88
C ASP A 127 -12.49 -2.77 11.72
N LYS A 128 -12.43 -1.42 11.77
CA LYS A 128 -11.78 -0.59 10.75
C LYS A 128 -10.38 -0.24 11.18
N LYS A 129 -9.43 -0.40 10.27
CA LYS A 129 -8.03 -0.02 10.44
C LYS A 129 -7.53 0.83 9.28
N PHE A 130 -6.73 1.84 9.58
CA PHE A 130 -6.12 2.72 8.59
C PHE A 130 -4.63 2.85 8.85
N LEU A 131 -3.81 2.42 7.90
CA LEU A 131 -2.36 2.38 8.01
C LEU A 131 -1.71 3.45 7.12
N LYS A 132 -0.71 4.14 7.68
CA LYS A 132 0.16 5.08 6.98
C LYS A 132 1.39 4.32 6.51
N LEU A 133 1.55 4.14 5.20
CA LEU A 133 2.64 3.39 4.60
C LEU A 133 3.56 4.30 3.80
N VAL A 134 4.86 4.08 3.94
CA VAL A 134 5.88 4.65 3.08
C VAL A 134 6.63 3.50 2.42
N ILE A 135 6.78 3.56 1.11
CA ILE A 135 7.66 2.69 0.34
C ILE A 135 8.82 3.54 -0.14
N SER A 136 10.05 3.13 0.19
CA SER A 136 11.24 3.90 -0.16
C SER A 136 12.34 3.01 -0.75
N GLU A 137 13.01 3.51 -1.78
CA GLU A 137 14.22 2.86 -2.33
C GLU A 137 15.39 2.99 -1.36
N TYR A 138 15.54 4.16 -0.74
CA TYR A 138 16.64 4.49 0.15
C TYR A 138 16.18 4.42 1.61
N VAL A 139 15.92 3.21 2.11
CA VAL A 139 15.61 3.03 3.53
C VAL A 139 16.91 2.95 4.33
N LYS A 140 17.13 3.92 5.23
CA LYS A 140 18.22 3.81 6.21
C LYS A 140 17.85 2.71 7.21
N LYS A 141 18.80 1.86 7.64
CA LYS A 141 18.54 0.78 8.61
C LYS A 141 17.80 1.23 9.88
N ARG A 142 18.01 2.48 10.34
CA ARG A 142 17.31 3.08 11.49
C ARG A 142 15.81 3.38 11.24
N GLN A 143 15.36 3.32 9.98
CA GLN A 143 13.98 3.54 9.55
C GLN A 143 13.26 2.23 9.17
N LEU A 144 14.01 1.12 9.04
CA LEU A 144 13.47 -0.21 8.82
C LEU A 144 13.03 -0.79 10.16
N HIS A 145 11.74 -1.16 10.26
CA HIS A 145 11.12 -1.92 11.35
C HIS A 145 11.41 -1.49 12.81
N ASN A 146 10.32 -1.12 13.50
CA ASN A 146 10.23 -1.02 14.96
C ASN A 146 10.97 0.11 15.69
N ASP A 147 11.44 1.16 15.01
CA ASP A 147 11.69 2.39 15.77
C ASP A 147 10.33 3.05 16.08
N SER A 148 9.79 2.72 17.26
CA SER A 148 8.50 3.11 17.85
C SER A 148 8.15 4.62 17.83
N LYS A 149 8.94 5.44 17.16
CA LYS A 149 8.81 6.90 17.05
C LYS A 149 8.28 7.39 15.70
N LEU A 150 8.30 6.57 14.65
CA LEU A 150 7.83 7.03 13.33
C LEU A 150 6.30 6.94 13.20
N PRO A 151 5.63 8.00 12.69
CA PRO A 151 4.19 8.02 12.52
C PRO A 151 3.70 7.28 11.27
N PHE A 152 4.54 6.44 10.65
CA PHE A 152 4.25 5.65 9.45
C PHE A 152 5.09 4.36 9.45
N LEU A 153 4.58 3.33 8.78
CA LEU A 153 5.29 2.09 8.50
C LEU A 153 6.16 2.30 7.26
N VAL A 154 7.38 1.77 7.24
CA VAL A 154 8.30 1.90 6.10
C VAL A 154 8.65 0.53 5.55
N PHE A 155 8.43 0.34 4.24
CA PHE A 155 8.93 -0.80 3.46
C PHE A 155 9.97 -0.34 2.46
N SER A 156 10.93 -1.20 2.17
CA SER A 156 11.86 -0.97 1.06
C SER A 156 11.20 -1.31 -0.27
N LEU A 157 11.66 -0.66 -1.34
CA LEU A 157 11.24 -1.02 -2.70
C LEU A 157 11.60 -2.47 -3.03
N GLN A 158 12.78 -2.93 -2.59
CA GLN A 158 13.21 -4.32 -2.73
C GLN A 158 12.23 -5.29 -2.07
N HIS A 159 11.76 -4.99 -0.85
CA HIS A 159 10.85 -5.87 -0.13
C HIS A 159 9.54 -6.12 -0.89
N ILE A 160 8.94 -5.06 -1.44
CA ILE A 160 7.70 -5.21 -2.20
C ILE A 160 7.94 -5.88 -3.55
N GLU A 161 9.10 -5.69 -4.17
CA GLU A 161 9.49 -6.34 -5.42
C GLU A 161 9.70 -7.84 -5.20
N ASP A 162 10.41 -8.23 -4.14
CA ASP A 162 10.60 -9.62 -3.73
C ASP A 162 9.25 -10.31 -3.47
N PHE A 163 8.33 -9.61 -2.81
CA PHE A 163 6.97 -10.10 -2.64
C PHE A 163 6.30 -10.37 -3.99
N ILE A 164 6.35 -9.44 -4.95
CA ILE A 164 5.77 -9.60 -6.28
C ILE A 164 6.39 -10.80 -7.01
N TYR A 165 7.72 -10.96 -7.00
CA TYR A 165 8.37 -12.12 -7.60
C TYR A 165 7.96 -13.43 -6.93
N LYS A 166 7.83 -13.47 -5.60
CA LYS A 166 7.30 -14.63 -4.88
C LYS A 166 5.89 -14.97 -5.37
N ARG A 167 5.02 -13.98 -5.59
CA ARG A 167 3.67 -14.17 -6.16
C ARG A 167 3.73 -14.74 -7.59
N ILE A 168 4.57 -14.18 -8.45
CA ILE A 168 4.73 -14.62 -9.84
C ILE A 168 5.20 -16.07 -9.89
N ASN A 169 6.18 -16.43 -9.06
CA ASN A 169 6.72 -17.79 -8.98
C ASN A 169 5.68 -18.80 -8.51
N ARG A 170 4.93 -18.45 -7.45
CA ARG A 170 3.91 -19.32 -6.90
C ARG A 170 2.79 -19.65 -7.90
N TYR A 171 2.49 -18.72 -8.80
CA TYR A 171 1.43 -18.84 -9.80
C TYR A 171 2.00 -18.79 -11.23
N SER A 172 3.09 -19.53 -11.47
CA SER A 172 3.76 -19.56 -12.78
C SER A 172 2.84 -19.97 -13.94
N GLU A 173 1.79 -20.75 -13.66
CA GLU A 173 0.75 -21.13 -14.63
C GLU A 173 -0.03 -19.93 -15.19
N LYS A 174 -0.05 -18.80 -14.48
CA LYS A 174 -0.69 -17.55 -14.94
C LYS A 174 0.14 -16.80 -16.00
N TYR A 175 1.33 -17.30 -16.33
CA TYR A 175 2.20 -16.68 -17.35
C TYR A 175 1.53 -16.52 -18.72
N SER A 176 0.75 -17.53 -19.15
CA SER A 176 0.04 -17.48 -20.43
C SER A 176 -0.92 -16.28 -20.49
N ALA A 177 -1.53 -15.95 -19.36
CA ALA A 177 -2.45 -14.83 -19.18
C ALA A 177 -1.76 -13.48 -18.87
N ARG A 178 -0.42 -13.39 -18.94
CA ARG A 178 0.31 -12.14 -18.58
C ARG A 178 -0.19 -10.91 -19.34
N HIS A 179 -0.61 -11.07 -20.60
CA HIS A 179 -1.11 -10.00 -21.46
C HIS A 179 -2.43 -9.38 -20.94
N MET A 180 -3.13 -10.07 -20.03
CA MET A 180 -4.34 -9.55 -19.37
C MET A 180 -4.02 -8.56 -18.24
N PHE A 181 -2.78 -8.49 -17.77
CA PHE A 181 -2.37 -7.50 -16.81
C PHE A 181 -2.11 -6.17 -17.53
N PRO A 182 -2.74 -5.06 -17.14
CA PRO A 182 -2.59 -3.77 -17.84
C PRO A 182 -1.22 -3.11 -17.64
N SER A 183 -0.32 -3.74 -16.88
CA SER A 183 0.99 -3.22 -16.51
C SER A 183 2.08 -3.87 -17.33
N SER A 184 2.76 -3.07 -18.15
CA SER A 184 3.93 -3.51 -18.92
C SER A 184 5.07 -3.94 -18.00
N LEU A 185 5.25 -3.27 -16.85
CA LEU A 185 6.23 -3.66 -15.85
C LEU A 185 5.96 -5.07 -15.33
N LEU A 186 4.74 -5.37 -14.90
CA LEU A 186 4.39 -6.69 -14.38
C LEU A 186 4.50 -7.77 -15.46
N GLN A 187 4.05 -7.48 -16.69
CA GLN A 187 4.25 -8.37 -17.83
C GLN A 187 5.73 -8.69 -18.06
N TYR A 188 6.60 -7.68 -17.96
CA TYR A 188 8.03 -7.84 -18.11
C TYR A 188 8.67 -8.64 -16.96
N MET A 189 8.27 -8.40 -15.70
CA MET A 189 8.72 -9.19 -14.55
C MET A 189 8.36 -10.67 -14.73
N MET A 190 7.13 -10.96 -15.17
CA MET A 190 6.70 -12.33 -15.48
C MET A 190 7.53 -12.95 -16.61
N TYR A 191 7.80 -12.19 -17.68
CA TYR A 191 8.69 -12.60 -18.78
C TYR A 191 10.10 -12.96 -18.27
N LYS A 192 10.75 -12.06 -17.53
CA LYS A 192 12.09 -12.26 -17.01
C LYS A 192 12.18 -13.46 -16.08
N GLN A 193 11.19 -13.65 -15.23
CA GLN A 193 11.16 -14.78 -14.31
C GLN A 193 11.12 -16.12 -15.06
N ARG A 194 10.29 -16.23 -16.10
CA ARG A 194 10.21 -17.44 -16.93
C ARG A 194 11.53 -17.75 -17.64
N GLU A 195 12.22 -16.73 -18.16
CA GLU A 195 13.51 -16.92 -18.82
C GLU A 195 14.61 -17.33 -17.85
N ASN A 196 14.58 -16.84 -16.62
CA ASN A 196 15.52 -17.26 -15.58
C ASN A 196 15.28 -18.72 -15.13
N SER A 197 14.04 -19.20 -15.10
CA SER A 197 13.72 -20.60 -14.75
C SER A 197 14.07 -21.64 -15.82
N LYS A 198 14.44 -21.21 -17.03
CA LYS A 198 14.89 -22.10 -18.13
C LYS A 198 16.41 -22.32 -18.13
N LYS A 199 17.16 -21.51 -17.39
CA LYS A 199 18.61 -21.63 -17.23
C LYS A 199 18.94 -22.52 -16.04
#